data_AF-A0A0R3TU46-F1
#
_entry.id   AF-A0A0R3TU46-F1
#
_cell.length_a   1.000
_cell.length_b   1.000
_cell.length_c   1.000
_cell.angle_alpha   90.00
_cell.angle_beta   90.00
_cell.angle_gamma   90.00
#
_symmetry.space_group_name_H-M   'P 1'
#
loop_
_entity.id
_entity.type
_entity.pdbx_description
1 polymer ?
#
loop_
_entity_poly.entity_id
_entity_poly.type
_entity_poly.pdbx_seq_one_letter_code
_entity_poly.pdbx_strand_id
1 'polypeptide(L)'
;MDLVGQIDPHRPYHEIVHYLDRFFIFLFIAASYTPWLSLREFEMNIGQVTLKIIWSTALCGAIYQYHWRKKYALLSLILYLTVALLPAVSLVFMKDHSGIGDILLGGLMYIIGTYFYTMDGKIPLAHAIWHWFVTLAVFIHFYAAERHLFSH
;
A
#
# COMPACT_ATOMS: atom_id res chain seq x y z
N MET A 1 -18.98 -12.31 38.27
CA MET A 1 -17.74 -12.96 38.73
C MET A 1 -17.39 -13.97 37.66
N ASP A 2 -16.44 -13.54 36.86
CA ASP A 2 -16.03 -14.03 35.54
C ASP A 2 -15.35 -15.38 35.61
N LEU A 3 -15.82 -16.38 34.87
CA LEU A 3 -15.02 -17.55 34.46
C LEU A 3 -15.41 -18.10 33.08
N VAL A 4 -16.12 -17.31 32.24
CA VAL A 4 -16.46 -17.67 30.85
C VAL A 4 -15.91 -16.61 29.89
N GLY A 5 -14.76 -16.04 30.22
CA GLY A 5 -13.90 -15.38 29.24
C GLY A 5 -13.02 -16.43 28.59
N GLN A 6 -13.61 -17.31 27.77
CA GLN A 6 -12.88 -18.27 26.95
C GLN A 6 -11.72 -17.55 26.24
N ILE A 7 -10.49 -17.83 26.67
CA ILE A 7 -9.30 -17.55 25.89
C ILE A 7 -9.37 -18.55 24.74
N ASP A 8 -10.02 -18.15 23.64
CA ASP A 8 -9.98 -18.90 22.39
C ASP A 8 -8.50 -19.01 21.97
N PRO A 9 -7.91 -20.22 21.92
CA PRO A 9 -6.51 -20.42 21.57
C PRO A 9 -6.19 -19.99 20.12
N HIS A 10 -7.21 -19.79 19.27
CA HIS A 10 -7.05 -19.29 17.90
C HIS A 10 -7.06 -17.76 17.80
N ARG A 11 -7.50 -17.05 18.84
CA ARG A 11 -7.54 -15.58 18.90
C ARG A 11 -6.21 -14.88 18.59
N PRO A 12 -5.04 -15.30 19.14
CA PRO A 12 -3.77 -14.65 18.82
C PRO A 12 -3.36 -14.84 17.35
N TYR A 13 -3.60 -16.02 16.76
CA TYR A 13 -3.27 -16.28 15.35
C TYR A 13 -4.10 -15.40 14.41
N HIS A 14 -5.39 -15.27 14.69
CA HIS A 14 -6.27 -14.42 13.91
C HIS A 14 -5.81 -12.95 13.96
N GLU A 15 -5.45 -12.43 15.13
CA GLU A 15 -4.95 -11.05 15.27
C GLU A 15 -3.62 -10.82 14.53
N ILE A 16 -2.71 -11.80 14.54
CA ILE A 16 -1.44 -11.74 13.80
C ILE A 16 -1.68 -11.73 12.30
N VAL A 17 -2.57 -12.58 11.77
CA VAL A 17 -2.88 -12.61 10.33
C VAL A 17 -3.47 -11.27 9.86
N HIS A 18 -4.40 -10.69 10.63
CA HIS A 18 -4.96 -9.36 10.35
C HIS A 18 -3.94 -8.22 10.47
N TYR A 19 -2.89 -8.40 11.26
CA TYR A 19 -1.78 -7.47 11.34
C TYR A 19 -0.86 -7.57 10.12
N LEU A 20 -0.46 -8.80 9.78
CA LEU A 20 0.41 -9.08 8.64
C LEU A 20 -0.22 -8.62 7.34
N ASP A 21 -1.52 -8.89 7.12
CA ASP A 21 -2.26 -8.43 5.95
C ASP A 21 -2.10 -6.91 5.73
N ARG A 22 -2.31 -6.11 6.78
CA ARG A 22 -2.16 -4.65 6.71
C ARG A 22 -0.72 -4.21 6.52
N PHE A 23 0.22 -4.90 7.17
CA PHE A 23 1.65 -4.66 6.97
C PHE A 23 2.03 -4.85 5.49
N PHE A 24 1.56 -5.93 4.88
CA PHE A 24 1.81 -6.22 3.48
C PHE A 24 1.20 -5.17 2.55
N ILE A 25 0.06 -4.55 2.88
CA ILE A 25 -0.47 -3.42 2.08
C ILE A 25 0.53 -2.27 2.03
N PHE A 26 1.06 -1.82 3.17
CA PHE A 26 2.06 -0.75 3.22
C PHE A 26 3.34 -1.14 2.47
N LEU A 27 3.78 -2.40 2.62
CA LEU A 27 4.96 -2.92 1.96
C LEU A 27 4.80 -3.02 0.44
N PHE A 28 3.66 -3.52 -0.04
CA PHE A 28 3.37 -3.66 -1.47
C PHE A 28 3.32 -2.30 -2.17
N ILE A 29 2.69 -1.30 -1.56
CA ILE A 29 2.66 0.05 -2.11
C ILE A 29 4.09 0.61 -2.22
N ALA A 30 4.88 0.54 -1.14
CA ALA A 30 6.26 1.01 -1.16
C ALA A 30 7.14 0.30 -2.20
N ALA A 31 7.01 -1.03 -2.27
CA ALA A 31 7.75 -1.85 -3.23
C ALA A 31 7.36 -1.51 -4.69
N SER A 32 6.06 -1.29 -4.96
CA SER A 32 5.55 -1.01 -6.32
C SER A 32 6.10 0.30 -6.90
N TYR A 33 6.39 1.30 -6.06
CA TYR A 33 6.98 2.57 -6.49
C TYR A 33 8.51 2.59 -6.47
N THR A 34 9.17 1.65 -5.80
CA THR A 34 10.63 1.60 -5.70
C THR A 34 11.36 1.56 -7.05
N PRO A 35 11.00 0.72 -8.04
CA PRO A 35 11.70 0.71 -9.32
C PRO A 35 11.54 2.05 -10.07
N TRP A 36 10.36 2.65 -10.00
CA TRP A 36 10.09 3.97 -10.60
C TRP A 36 10.94 5.07 -9.96
N LEU A 37 10.95 5.15 -8.63
CA LEU A 37 11.68 6.18 -7.90
C LEU A 37 13.20 6.02 -7.96
N SER A 38 13.69 4.80 -8.21
CA SER A 38 15.12 4.49 -8.23
C SER A 38 15.73 4.52 -9.64
N LEU A 39 14.98 4.09 -10.66
CA LEU A 39 15.49 3.93 -12.02
C LEU A 39 15.15 5.12 -12.93
N ARG A 40 14.09 5.88 -12.64
CA ARG A 40 13.75 7.07 -13.44
C ARG A 40 14.58 8.27 -13.07
N GLU A 41 14.84 9.09 -14.07
CA GLU A 41 15.38 10.43 -13.86
C GLU A 41 14.27 11.40 -13.41
N PHE A 42 14.51 12.04 -12.28
CA PHE A 42 13.68 13.12 -11.76
C PHE A 42 14.41 14.45 -11.90
N GLU A 43 13.64 15.53 -11.87
CA GLU A 43 14.20 16.83 -11.56
C GLU A 43 14.71 16.83 -10.11
N MET A 44 15.97 17.23 -9.91
CA MET A 44 16.63 17.21 -8.59
C MET A 44 16.63 15.82 -7.91
N ASN A 45 16.78 15.77 -6.58
CA ASN A 45 16.82 14.53 -5.79
C ASN A 45 15.42 14.02 -5.37
N ILE A 46 14.35 14.41 -6.06
CA ILE A 46 12.96 14.14 -5.63
C ILE A 46 12.68 12.63 -5.53
N GLY A 47 13.14 11.83 -6.51
CA GLY A 47 12.94 10.37 -6.51
C GLY A 47 13.52 9.70 -5.27
N GLN A 48 14.79 10.00 -4.95
CA GLN A 48 15.46 9.42 -3.78
C GLN A 48 14.90 9.91 -2.44
N VAL A 49 14.51 11.19 -2.34
CA VAL A 49 13.87 11.72 -1.12
C VAL A 49 12.52 11.07 -0.89
N THR A 50 11.70 10.98 -1.94
CA THR A 50 10.38 10.33 -1.89
C THR A 50 10.50 8.85 -1.52
N LEU A 51 11.48 8.13 -2.09
CA LEU A 51 11.75 6.74 -1.76
C LEU A 51 12.03 6.55 -0.25
N LYS A 52 12.91 7.37 0.33
CA LYS A 52 13.24 7.33 1.76
C LYS A 52 12.00 7.60 2.63
N ILE A 53 11.19 8.59 2.25
CA ILE A 53 9.98 8.94 3.00
C ILE A 53 8.96 7.78 2.95
N ILE A 54 8.72 7.19 1.79
CA ILE A 54 7.75 6.09 1.63
C ILE A 54 8.16 4.88 2.46
N TRP A 55 9.43 4.45 2.39
CA TRP A 55 9.91 3.30 3.16
C TRP A 55 9.89 3.59 4.67
N SER A 56 10.27 4.79 5.09
CA SER A 56 10.17 5.20 6.50
C SER A 56 8.71 5.20 6.97
N THR A 57 7.79 5.68 6.14
CA THR A 57 6.35 5.71 6.42
C THR A 57 5.77 4.30 6.50
N ALA A 58 6.18 3.39 5.60
CA ALA A 58 5.74 2.00 5.63
C ALA A 58 6.18 1.30 6.92
N LEU A 59 7.43 1.50 7.36
CA LEU A 59 7.94 0.95 8.61
C LEU A 59 7.25 1.57 9.83
N CYS A 60 7.11 2.89 9.87
CA CYS A 60 6.40 3.60 10.93
C CYS A 60 4.92 3.18 10.99
N GLY A 61 4.28 3.00 9.84
CA GLY A 61 2.91 2.52 9.72
C GLY A 61 2.76 1.10 10.27
N ALA A 62 3.69 0.21 9.97
CA ALA A 62 3.75 -1.14 10.52
C ALA A 62 3.82 -1.14 12.05
N ILE A 63 4.69 -0.32 12.62
CA ILE A 63 4.87 -0.20 14.08
C ILE A 63 3.60 0.41 14.72
N TYR A 64 3.03 1.44 14.09
CA TYR A 64 1.81 2.09 14.55
C TYR A 64 0.62 1.12 14.57
N GLN A 65 0.46 0.31 13.52
CA GLN A 65 -0.66 -0.62 13.37
C GLN A 65 -0.63 -1.73 14.44
N TYR A 66 0.56 -2.04 14.97
CA TYR A 66 0.78 -2.99 16.08
C TYR A 66 0.40 -2.38 17.44
N HIS A 67 0.90 -1.17 17.74
CA HIS A 67 0.79 -0.61 19.10
C HIS A 67 -0.46 0.24 19.36
N TRP A 68 -0.90 1.07 18.39
CA TRP A 68 -1.83 2.18 18.66
C TRP A 68 -3.02 2.30 17.70
N ARG A 69 -3.34 1.22 16.98
CA ARG A 69 -4.41 1.13 15.97
C ARG A 69 -5.70 1.89 16.29
N LYS A 70 -6.16 1.87 17.55
CA LYS A 70 -7.45 2.46 17.97
C LYS A 70 -7.34 3.87 18.58
N LYS A 71 -6.12 4.37 18.85
CA LYS A 71 -5.91 5.56 19.67
C LYS A 71 -5.73 6.85 18.87
N TYR A 72 -5.09 6.78 17.70
CA TYR A 72 -4.73 8.00 16.94
C TYR A 72 -5.22 7.95 15.49
N ALA A 73 -6.52 8.20 15.27
CA ALA A 73 -7.13 8.17 13.93
C ALA A 73 -6.43 9.12 12.94
N LEU A 74 -6.01 10.31 13.38
CA LEU A 74 -5.29 11.28 12.55
C LEU A 74 -3.94 10.74 12.06
N LEU A 75 -3.18 10.06 12.92
CA LEU A 75 -1.89 9.48 12.54
C LEU A 75 -2.08 8.37 11.49
N SER A 76 -3.10 7.52 11.67
CA SER A 76 -3.44 6.51 10.67
C SER A 76 -3.76 7.15 9.32
N LEU A 77 -4.55 8.23 9.30
CA LEU A 77 -4.88 8.95 8.07
C LEU A 77 -3.64 9.51 7.39
N ILE A 78 -2.74 10.16 8.14
CA ILE A 78 -1.50 10.73 7.61
C ILE A 78 -0.62 9.63 6.97
N LEU A 79 -0.48 8.48 7.64
CA LEU A 79 0.30 7.35 7.12
C LEU A 79 -0.27 6.84 5.79
N TYR A 80 -1.59 6.61 5.71
CA TYR A 80 -2.24 6.17 4.49
C TYR A 80 -2.13 7.19 3.35
N LEU A 81 -2.36 8.48 3.64
CA LEU A 81 -2.21 9.54 2.64
C LEU A 81 -0.78 9.65 2.14
N THR A 82 0.22 9.51 3.02
CA THR A 82 1.63 9.62 2.65
C THR A 82 2.03 8.49 1.71
N VAL A 83 1.67 7.23 2.00
CA VAL A 83 2.04 6.11 1.11
C VAL A 83 1.26 6.10 -0.22
N ALA A 84 0.06 6.68 -0.26
CA ALA A 84 -0.75 6.72 -1.48
C ALA A 84 -0.46 7.94 -2.38
N LEU A 85 -0.41 9.14 -1.79
CA LEU A 85 -0.38 10.40 -2.54
C LEU A 85 1.03 10.85 -2.87
N LEU A 86 1.99 10.70 -1.94
CA LEU A 86 3.35 11.20 -2.12
C LEU A 86 4.05 10.58 -3.34
N PRO A 87 4.06 9.24 -3.53
CA PRO A 87 4.62 8.66 -4.75
C PRO A 87 3.90 9.15 -6.01
N ALA A 88 2.57 9.22 -6.01
CA ALA A 88 1.80 9.69 -7.17
C ALA A 88 2.16 11.13 -7.57
N VAL A 89 2.30 12.03 -6.59
CA VAL A 89 2.73 13.42 -6.82
C VAL A 89 4.17 13.49 -7.33
N SER A 90 5.06 12.63 -6.82
CA SER A 90 6.47 12.63 -7.26
C SER A 90 6.64 12.30 -8.74
N LEU A 91 5.71 11.52 -9.33
CA LEU A 91 5.75 11.17 -10.76
C LEU A 91 5.59 12.39 -11.68
N VAL A 92 4.99 13.48 -11.22
CA VAL A 92 4.85 14.74 -11.99
C VAL A 92 6.21 15.40 -12.23
N PHE A 93 7.22 15.09 -11.42
CA PHE A 93 8.58 15.62 -11.53
C PHE A 93 9.51 14.67 -12.31
N MET A 94 8.97 13.63 -12.95
CA MET A 94 9.74 12.76 -13.83
C MET A 94 10.06 13.49 -15.14
N LYS A 95 11.30 13.38 -15.60
CA LYS A 95 11.69 14.00 -16.88
C LYS A 95 11.05 13.28 -18.08
N ASP A 96 10.99 11.95 -18.01
CA ASP A 96 10.30 11.11 -18.98
C ASP A 96 9.00 10.59 -18.39
N HIS A 97 7.90 10.93 -19.06
CA HIS A 97 6.54 10.62 -18.64
C HIS A 97 6.05 9.27 -19.18
N SER A 98 6.90 8.51 -19.88
CA SER A 98 6.56 7.16 -20.34
C SER A 98 6.20 6.24 -19.15
N GLY A 99 5.12 5.49 -19.30
CA GLY A 99 4.60 4.59 -18.28
C GLY A 99 3.74 5.21 -17.17
N ILE A 100 3.62 6.54 -17.08
CA ILE A 100 2.74 7.18 -16.08
C ILE A 100 1.28 6.72 -16.24
N GLY A 101 0.81 6.54 -17.48
CA GLY A 101 -0.55 6.04 -17.74
C GLY A 101 -0.81 4.66 -17.13
N ASP A 102 0.16 3.75 -17.24
CA ASP A 102 0.04 2.40 -16.68
C ASP A 102 0.12 2.43 -15.14
N ILE A 103 0.97 3.27 -14.57
CA ILE A 103 1.04 3.49 -13.11
C ILE A 103 -0.27 4.05 -12.58
N LEU A 104 -0.86 5.04 -13.26
CA LEU A 104 -2.14 5.62 -12.88
C LEU A 104 -3.26 4.57 -12.97
N LEU A 105 -3.24 3.72 -13.99
CA LEU A 105 -4.18 2.60 -14.09
C LEU A 105 -4.04 1.62 -12.92
N GLY A 106 -2.80 1.27 -12.54
CA GLY A 106 -2.54 0.46 -11.33
C GLY A 106 -3.05 1.14 -10.06
N GLY A 107 -2.81 2.45 -9.91
CA GLY A 107 -3.33 3.26 -8.81
C GLY A 107 -4.86 3.29 -8.74
N LEU A 108 -5.54 3.39 -9.88
CA LEU A 108 -7.01 3.30 -9.96
C LEU A 108 -7.51 1.93 -9.50
N MET A 109 -6.84 0.84 -9.87
CA MET A 109 -7.20 -0.50 -9.40
C MET A 109 -7.06 -0.62 -7.87
N TYR A 110 -6.04 -0.01 -7.26
CA TYR A 110 -5.91 0.06 -5.80
C TYR A 110 -7.06 0.83 -5.13
N ILE A 111 -7.49 1.95 -5.71
CA ILE A 111 -8.61 2.76 -5.19
C ILE A 111 -9.92 1.96 -5.23
N ILE A 112 -10.20 1.31 -6.37
CA ILE A 112 -11.38 0.45 -6.54
C ILE A 112 -11.33 -0.72 -5.55
N GLY A 113 -10.17 -1.37 -5.40
CA GLY A 113 -9.99 -2.42 -4.41
C GLY A 113 -10.30 -1.91 -3.00
N THR A 114 -9.79 -0.75 -2.61
CA THR A 114 -10.00 -0.16 -1.28
C THR A 114 -11.49 0.07 -1.00
N TYR A 115 -12.29 0.43 -2.02
CA TYR A 115 -13.74 0.50 -1.87
C TYR A 115 -14.35 -0.84 -1.44
N PHE A 116 -14.00 -1.94 -2.11
CA PHE A 116 -14.45 -3.29 -1.73
C PHE A 116 -13.92 -3.72 -0.35
N TYR A 117 -12.71 -3.32 0.03
CA TYR A 117 -12.18 -3.56 1.38
C TYR A 117 -13.05 -2.90 2.47
N THR A 118 -13.56 -1.67 2.25
CA THR A 118 -14.48 -1.04 3.20
C THR A 118 -15.86 -1.72 3.29
N MET A 119 -16.18 -2.57 2.31
CA MET A 119 -17.38 -3.40 2.27
C MET A 119 -17.17 -4.80 2.86
N ASP A 120 -15.96 -5.10 3.35
CA ASP A 120 -15.68 -6.36 4.02
C ASP A 120 -16.60 -6.56 5.24
N GLY A 121 -17.22 -7.74 5.32
CA GLY A 121 -18.28 -8.06 6.28
C GLY A 121 -19.69 -7.56 5.93
N LYS A 122 -19.87 -6.74 4.88
CA LYS A 122 -21.21 -6.32 4.38
C LYS A 122 -21.66 -7.12 3.15
N ILE A 123 -20.75 -7.40 2.23
CA ILE A 123 -21.01 -8.17 1.00
C ILE A 123 -20.30 -9.53 1.14
N PRO A 124 -20.96 -10.66 0.83
CA PRO A 124 -20.28 -11.95 0.82
C PRO A 124 -19.11 -11.92 -0.18
N LEU A 125 -17.95 -12.45 0.20
CA LEU A 125 -16.71 -12.48 -0.61
C LEU A 125 -16.07 -11.11 -0.93
N ALA A 126 -16.49 -10.00 -0.31
CA ALA A 126 -15.86 -8.68 -0.52
C ALA A 126 -14.33 -8.69 -0.32
N HIS A 127 -13.85 -9.40 0.70
CA HIS A 127 -12.43 -9.56 0.96
C HIS A 127 -11.67 -10.25 -0.18
N ALA A 128 -12.26 -11.27 -0.80
CA ALA A 128 -11.65 -11.97 -1.93
C ALA A 128 -11.62 -11.10 -3.20
N ILE A 129 -12.68 -10.33 -3.44
CA ILE A 129 -12.75 -9.35 -4.53
C ILE A 129 -11.67 -8.28 -4.35
N TRP A 130 -11.48 -7.81 -3.11
CA TRP A 130 -10.41 -6.86 -2.78
C TRP A 130 -9.02 -7.40 -3.15
N HIS A 131 -8.69 -8.63 -2.75
CA HIS A 131 -7.41 -9.27 -3.11
C HIS A 131 -7.20 -9.36 -4.62
N TRP A 132 -8.26 -9.65 -5.39
CA TRP A 132 -8.21 -9.66 -6.85
C TRP A 132 -7.81 -8.30 -7.43
N PHE A 133 -8.43 -7.21 -6.97
CA PHE A 133 -8.06 -5.85 -7.42
C PHE A 133 -6.64 -5.45 -7.01
N VAL A 134 -6.23 -5.77 -5.79
CA VAL A 134 -4.86 -5.50 -5.31
C VAL A 134 -3.82 -6.26 -6.12
N THR A 135 -4.09 -7.54 -6.42
CA THR A 135 -3.19 -8.38 -7.23
C THR A 135 -3.08 -7.84 -8.65
N LEU A 136 -4.21 -7.46 -9.25
CA LEU A 136 -4.24 -6.85 -10.58
C LEU A 136 -3.47 -5.52 -10.61
N ALA A 137 -3.61 -4.68 -9.58
CA ALA A 137 -2.86 -3.44 -9.46
C ALA A 137 -1.34 -3.70 -9.42
N VAL A 138 -0.88 -4.60 -8.54
CA VAL A 138 0.54 -4.98 -8.44
C VAL A 138 1.04 -5.50 -9.79
N PHE A 139 0.27 -6.34 -10.47
CA PHE A 139 0.62 -6.87 -11.79
C PHE A 139 0.79 -5.76 -12.83
N ILE A 140 -0.11 -4.77 -12.86
CA ILE A 140 0.00 -3.62 -13.76
C ILE A 140 1.26 -2.80 -13.43
N HIS A 141 1.54 -2.53 -12.16
CA HIS A 141 2.77 -1.83 -11.75
C HIS A 141 4.04 -2.58 -12.16
N PHE A 142 4.05 -3.90 -12.00
CA PHE A 142 5.16 -4.76 -12.41
C PHE A 142 5.35 -4.75 -13.93
N TYR A 143 4.28 -4.96 -14.70
CA TYR A 143 4.30 -4.94 -16.16
C TYR A 143 4.74 -3.57 -16.69
N ALA A 144 4.27 -2.48 -16.08
CA ALA A 144 4.69 -1.13 -16.42
C ALA A 144 6.19 -0.91 -16.14
N ALA A 145 6.69 -1.41 -15.00
CA ALA A 145 8.11 -1.34 -14.68
C ALA A 145 8.95 -2.11 -15.68
N GLU A 146 8.56 -3.35 -16.02
CA GLU A 146 9.24 -4.16 -17.05
C GLU A 146 9.33 -3.44 -18.39
N ARG A 147 8.19 -2.96 -18.89
CA ARG A 147 8.05 -2.36 -20.22
C ARG A 147 8.68 -0.97 -20.37
N HIS A 148 8.75 -0.20 -19.29
CA HIS A 148 9.16 1.21 -19.37
C HIS A 148 10.47 1.49 -18.64
N LEU A 149 10.98 0.58 -17.80
CA LEU A 149 12.23 0.76 -17.07
C LEU A 149 13.30 -0.23 -17.50
N PHE A 150 12.93 -1.49 -17.75
CA PHE A 150 13.92 -2.55 -17.97
C PHE A 150 14.14 -2.89 -19.45
N SER A 151 13.20 -2.58 -20.34
CA SER A 151 13.29 -2.91 -21.76
C SER A 151 13.94 -1.82 -22.64
N HIS A 152 14.91 -1.07 -22.11
CA HIS A 152 15.70 -0.08 -22.85
C HIS A 152 17.20 -0.38 -22.78
#